data_AF-A0A523W5C5-F1
#
_entry.id   AF-A0A523W5C5-F1
#
_cell.length_a   1.000
_cell.length_b   1.000
_cell.length_c   1.000
_cell.angle_alpha   90.00
_cell.angle_beta   90.00
_cell.angle_gamma   90.00
#
_symmetry.space_group_name_H-M   'P 1'
#
loop_
_entity.id
_entity.type
_entity.pdbx_description
1 polymer ?
#
loop_
_entity_poly.entity_id
_entity_poly.type
_entity_poly.pdbx_seq_one_letter_code
_entity_poly.pdbx_strand_id
1 'polypeptide(L)'
;ELKKWQKMWALLEMDELLRETSQVGSVRMVRGKWDNVDAEVLREAAEKLRDRLGKGIVILASVSQDKALFVAASTQKEVPANLMIKEIAQLTGGNGGGRWDFAQGGTSHPSRVEGVWARLPQIITALTDSYPGRS
;
A
#
# COMPACT_ATOMS: atom_id res chain seq x y z
N GLU A 1 0.00 20.10 16.21
CA GLU A 1 -1.11 20.58 15.35
C GLU A 1 -1.23 19.86 14.00
N LEU A 2 -0.33 20.00 13.02
CA LEU A 2 -0.50 19.40 11.67
C LEU A 2 -0.74 17.88 11.66
N LYS A 3 0.06 17.13 12.40
CA LYS A 3 -0.07 15.66 12.49
C LYS A 3 -1.42 15.20 13.03
N LYS A 4 -2.03 15.97 13.93
CA LYS A 4 -3.36 15.68 14.49
C LYS A 4 -4.44 15.81 13.43
N TRP A 5 -4.35 16.84 12.58
CA TRP A 5 -5.25 17.03 11.44
C TRP A 5 -5.08 15.94 10.39
N GLN A 6 -3.85 15.54 10.08
CA GLN A 6 -3.59 14.41 9.18
C GLN A 6 -4.20 13.12 9.69
N LYS A 7 -4.09 12.82 11.00
CA LYS A 7 -4.74 11.65 11.61
C LYS A 7 -6.26 11.73 11.52
N MET A 8 -6.86 12.89 11.78
CA MET A 8 -8.31 13.07 11.71
C MET A 8 -8.84 12.90 10.28
N TRP A 9 -8.19 13.54 9.31
CA TRP A 9 -8.55 13.42 7.90
C TRP A 9 -8.37 11.99 7.38
N ALA A 10 -7.26 11.32 7.70
CA ALA A 10 -7.01 9.95 7.28
C ALA A 10 -8.13 9.01 7.76
N LEU A 11 -8.65 9.21 8.98
CA LEU A 11 -9.78 8.40 9.49
C LEU A 11 -11.05 8.57 8.66
N LEU A 12 -11.34 9.77 8.15
CA LEU A 12 -12.49 10.04 7.29
C LEU A 12 -12.29 9.42 5.91
N GLU A 13 -11.10 9.61 5.33
CA GLU A 13 -10.74 9.10 4.00
C GLU A 13 -10.77 7.56 3.94
N MET A 14 -10.42 6.90 5.04
CA MET A 14 -10.42 5.45 5.15
C MET A 14 -11.77 4.80 4.83
N ASP A 15 -12.88 5.46 5.15
CA ASP A 15 -14.22 4.93 4.86
C ASP A 15 -14.50 4.89 3.35
N GLU A 16 -14.08 5.92 2.62
CA GLU A 16 -14.20 5.95 1.16
C GLU A 16 -13.26 4.92 0.52
N LEU A 17 -12.02 4.80 0.99
CA LEU A 17 -11.09 3.78 0.50
C LEU A 17 -11.61 2.35 0.67
N LEU A 18 -12.35 2.07 1.75
CA LEU A 18 -12.98 0.76 1.95
C LEU A 18 -14.16 0.52 1.00
N ARG A 19 -14.89 1.57 0.61
CA ARG A 19 -15.95 1.46 -0.41
C ARG A 19 -15.38 1.24 -1.80
N GLU A 20 -14.20 1.79 -2.08
CA GLU A 20 -13.45 1.59 -3.32
C GLU A 20 -12.62 0.30 -3.34
N THR A 21 -12.89 -0.64 -2.43
CA THR A 21 -12.23 -1.95 -2.43
C THR A 21 -12.42 -2.62 -3.79
N SER A 22 -11.30 -3.01 -4.40
CA SER A 22 -11.27 -3.70 -5.69
C SER A 22 -10.93 -5.18 -5.50
N GLN A 23 -11.44 -6.03 -6.39
CA GLN A 23 -11.16 -7.46 -6.41
C GLN A 23 -10.20 -7.78 -7.56
N VAL A 24 -9.10 -8.45 -7.24
CA VAL A 24 -8.10 -8.94 -8.22
C VAL A 24 -7.95 -10.44 -8.01
N GLY A 25 -8.60 -11.25 -8.86
CA GLY A 25 -8.69 -12.70 -8.64
C GLY A 25 -9.37 -13.02 -7.31
N SER A 26 -8.69 -13.72 -6.40
CA SER A 26 -9.17 -14.02 -5.04
C SER A 26 -8.81 -12.96 -3.99
N VAL A 27 -8.07 -11.91 -4.39
CA VAL A 27 -7.50 -10.91 -3.48
C VAL A 27 -8.34 -9.64 -3.49
N ARG A 28 -8.78 -9.20 -2.30
CA ARG A 28 -9.30 -7.84 -2.11
C ARG A 28 -8.15 -6.86 -1.93
N MET A 29 -8.19 -5.76 -2.67
CA MET A 29 -7.20 -4.70 -2.65
C MET A 29 -7.87 -3.37 -2.29
N VAL A 30 -7.34 -2.71 -1.27
CA VAL A 30 -7.56 -1.29 -0.98
C VAL A 30 -6.29 -0.54 -1.33
N ARG A 31 -6.42 0.55 -2.10
CA ARG A 31 -5.28 1.41 -2.43
C ARG A 31 -5.65 2.87 -2.21
N GLY A 32 -4.73 3.65 -1.64
CA GLY A 32 -4.91 5.09 -1.41
C GLY A 32 -3.62 5.85 -1.66
N LYS A 33 -3.71 6.99 -2.33
CA LYS A 33 -2.58 7.88 -2.61
C LYS A 33 -2.89 9.25 -2.05
N TRP A 34 -2.05 9.74 -1.16
CA TRP A 34 -2.24 10.97 -0.42
C TRP A 34 -1.04 11.90 -0.58
N ASP A 35 -1.24 13.19 -0.34
CA ASP A 35 -0.17 14.18 -0.47
C ASP A 35 0.38 14.58 0.90
N ASN A 36 1.71 14.58 1.03
CA ASN A 36 2.44 15.11 2.18
C ASN A 36 2.00 14.55 3.56
N VAL A 37 1.57 13.29 3.59
CA VAL A 37 1.22 12.57 4.83
C VAL A 37 2.48 12.01 5.48
N ASP A 38 2.59 12.18 6.81
CA ASP A 38 3.69 11.64 7.61
C ASP A 38 3.72 10.10 7.59
N ALA A 39 4.92 9.53 7.66
CA ALA A 39 5.14 8.09 7.58
C ALA A 39 4.39 7.31 8.69
N GLU A 40 4.32 7.86 9.90
CA GLU A 40 3.61 7.22 11.02
C GLU A 40 2.10 7.21 10.78
N VAL A 41 1.55 8.32 10.27
CA VAL A 41 0.12 8.42 9.96
C VAL A 41 -0.25 7.45 8.84
N LEU A 42 0.57 7.38 7.79
CA LEU A 42 0.39 6.44 6.68
C LEU A 42 0.41 4.98 7.16
N ARG A 43 1.34 4.65 8.06
CA ARG A 43 1.46 3.33 8.67
C ARG A 43 0.23 2.97 9.49
N GLU A 44 -0.17 3.84 10.42
CA GLU A 44 -1.34 3.63 11.28
C GLU A 44 -2.61 3.46 10.45
N ALA A 45 -2.77 4.25 9.38
CA ALA A 45 -3.92 4.13 8.48
C ALA A 45 -3.93 2.79 7.74
N ALA A 46 -2.79 2.33 7.22
CA ALA A 46 -2.68 1.06 6.53
C ALA A 46 -3.01 -0.13 7.45
N GLU A 47 -2.51 -0.12 8.68
CA GLU A 47 -2.82 -1.15 9.69
C GLU A 47 -4.32 -1.18 9.99
N LYS A 48 -4.93 -0.02 10.31
CA LYS A 48 -6.37 0.06 10.60
C LYS A 48 -7.24 -0.34 9.40
N LEU A 49 -6.86 0.05 8.19
CA LEU A 49 -7.57 -0.37 6.97
C LEU A 49 -7.47 -1.88 6.77
N ARG A 50 -6.30 -2.47 7.00
CA ARG A 50 -6.11 -3.93 6.89
C ARG A 50 -7.01 -4.65 7.89
N ASP A 51 -7.02 -4.18 9.14
CA ASP A 51 -7.82 -4.78 10.20
C ASP A 51 -9.33 -4.68 9.90
N ARG A 52 -9.78 -3.57 9.31
CA ARG A 52 -11.17 -3.39 8.85
C ARG A 52 -11.51 -4.20 7.59
N LEU A 53 -10.58 -4.30 6.66
CA LEU A 53 -10.73 -5.11 5.45
C LEU A 53 -10.85 -6.60 5.82
N GLY A 54 -10.10 -7.05 6.83
CA GLY A 54 -10.13 -8.40 7.39
C GLY A 54 -9.38 -9.44 6.56
N LYS A 55 -9.66 -9.52 5.25
CA LYS A 55 -8.95 -10.40 4.31
C LYS A 55 -8.61 -9.67 3.02
N GLY A 56 -7.34 -9.38 2.78
CA GLY A 56 -6.88 -8.67 1.58
C GLY A 56 -5.50 -8.05 1.75
N ILE A 57 -5.20 -7.08 0.88
CA ILE A 57 -4.02 -6.23 0.95
C ILE A 57 -4.44 -4.76 0.90
N VAL A 58 -3.78 -3.94 1.72
CA VAL A 58 -3.88 -2.48 1.71
C VAL A 58 -2.56 -1.91 1.25
N ILE A 59 -2.59 -0.95 0.32
CA ILE A 59 -1.41 -0.29 -0.22
C ILE A 59 -1.64 1.22 -0.18
N LEU A 60 -0.89 1.93 0.66
CA LEU A 60 -0.97 3.38 0.76
C LEU A 60 0.32 4.05 0.29
N ALA A 61 0.17 5.20 -0.33
CA ALA A 61 1.27 6.08 -0.72
C ALA A 61 1.10 7.48 -0.16
N SER A 62 2.21 8.09 0.24
CA SER A 62 2.31 9.52 0.51
C SER A 62 3.30 10.13 -0.47
N VAL A 63 2.83 11.06 -1.31
CA VAL A 63 3.65 11.74 -2.32
C VAL A 63 3.98 13.14 -1.85
N SER A 64 5.26 13.48 -1.91
CA SER A 64 5.80 14.82 -1.68
C SER A 64 6.60 15.28 -2.89
N GLN A 65 7.06 16.52 -2.88
CA GLN A 65 7.78 17.11 -4.00
C GLN A 65 9.08 16.37 -4.34
N ASP A 66 9.78 15.86 -3.33
CA ASP A 66 11.11 15.26 -3.43
C ASP A 66 11.11 13.72 -3.32
N LYS A 67 10.06 13.14 -2.75
CA LYS A 67 10.01 11.71 -2.46
C LYS A 67 8.58 11.20 -2.40
N ALA A 68 8.45 9.87 -2.46
CA ALA A 68 7.22 9.18 -2.10
C ALA A 68 7.53 8.08 -1.08
N LEU A 69 6.59 7.87 -0.17
CA LEU A 69 6.59 6.81 0.83
C LEU A 69 5.48 5.82 0.49
N PHE A 70 5.74 4.54 0.74
CA PHE A 70 4.79 3.45 0.51
C PHE A 70 4.66 2.60 1.76
N VAL A 71 3.45 2.17 2.05
CA VAL A 71 3.15 1.18 3.08
C VAL A 71 2.23 0.12 2.50
N ALA A 72 2.53 -1.15 2.76
CA ALA A 72 1.64 -2.25 2.45
C ALA A 72 1.35 -3.06 3.71
N ALA A 73 0.10 -3.45 3.89
CA ALA A 73 -0.36 -4.28 4.99
C ALA A 73 -1.24 -5.40 4.42
N SER A 74 -0.83 -6.66 4.61
CA SER A 74 -1.47 -7.82 3.98
C SER A 74 -1.89 -8.84 5.05
N THR A 75 -3.02 -9.50 4.82
CA THR A 75 -3.43 -10.69 5.57
C THR A 75 -3.34 -11.97 4.72
N GLN A 76 -2.86 -11.87 3.48
CA GLN A 76 -2.81 -12.98 2.52
C GLN A 76 -1.36 -13.28 2.16
N LYS A 77 -0.92 -14.52 2.45
CA LYS A 77 0.47 -14.95 2.23
C LYS A 77 0.82 -15.11 0.76
N GLU A 78 -0.19 -15.26 -0.10
CA GLU A 78 -0.07 -15.30 -1.56
C GLU A 78 0.24 -13.91 -2.13
N VAL A 79 -0.01 -12.85 -1.37
CA VAL A 79 0.38 -11.47 -1.70
C VAL A 79 1.15 -10.84 -0.52
N PRO A 80 2.43 -11.21 -0.32
CA PRO A 80 3.24 -10.69 0.77
C PRO A 80 3.48 -9.18 0.62
N ALA A 81 3.28 -8.43 1.70
CA ALA A 81 3.50 -6.98 1.74
C ALA A 81 4.96 -6.61 1.40
N ASN A 82 5.94 -7.37 1.87
CA ASN A 82 7.36 -7.15 1.56
C ASN A 82 7.67 -7.31 0.06
N LEU A 83 7.03 -8.26 -0.64
CA LEU A 83 7.21 -8.41 -2.08
C LEU A 83 6.50 -7.30 -2.85
N MET A 84 5.27 -6.94 -2.45
CA MET A 84 4.54 -5.81 -3.03
C MET A 84 5.34 -4.50 -2.95
N ILE A 85 5.90 -4.19 -1.77
CA ILE A 85 6.71 -3.00 -1.58
C ILE A 85 8.01 -3.05 -2.36
N LYS A 86 8.66 -4.22 -2.43
CA LYS A 86 9.89 -4.39 -3.22
C LYS A 86 9.63 -4.12 -4.71
N GLU A 87 8.52 -4.62 -5.25
CA GLU A 87 8.14 -4.38 -6.64
C GLU A 87 7.85 -2.89 -6.91
N ILE A 88 7.02 -2.25 -6.05
CA ILE A 88 6.75 -0.81 -6.15
C ILE A 88 8.04 0.01 -6.10
N ALA A 89 8.91 -0.31 -5.13
CA ALA A 89 10.18 0.37 -4.95
C ALA A 89 11.07 0.22 -6.19
N GLN A 90 11.24 -1.01 -6.71
CA GLN A 90 12.06 -1.24 -7.90
C GLN A 90 11.54 -0.49 -9.13
N LEU A 91 10.24 -0.53 -9.39
CA LEU A 91 9.63 0.18 -10.53
C LEU A 91 9.74 1.70 -10.40
N THR A 92 9.70 2.22 -9.17
CA THR A 92 9.88 3.65 -8.89
C THR A 92 11.34 4.06 -8.70
N GLY A 93 12.32 3.15 -8.76
CA GLY A 93 13.73 3.46 -8.52
C GLY A 93 14.07 3.75 -7.05
N GLY A 94 13.26 3.25 -6.12
CA GLY A 94 13.41 3.35 -4.68
C GLY A 94 13.88 2.06 -4.01
N ASN A 95 13.69 2.01 -2.68
CA ASN A 95 13.99 0.83 -1.88
C ASN A 95 12.92 0.62 -0.80
N GLY A 96 12.81 -0.60 -0.28
CA GLY A 96 11.81 -0.95 0.73
C GLY A 96 11.97 -2.37 1.24
N GLY A 97 11.29 -2.66 2.34
CA GLY A 97 11.35 -3.95 3.00
C GLY A 97 10.37 -4.06 4.16
N GLY A 98 10.41 -5.20 4.83
CA GLY A 98 9.53 -5.51 5.93
C GLY A 98 9.21 -7.00 5.98
N ARG A 99 8.13 -7.32 6.67
CA ARG A 99 7.60 -8.68 6.82
C ARG A 99 6.52 -8.95 5.78
N TRP A 100 6.09 -10.20 5.70
CA TRP A 100 5.03 -10.61 4.76
C TRP A 100 3.67 -9.94 5.06
N ASP A 101 3.40 -9.62 6.33
CA ASP A 101 2.15 -9.01 6.82
C ASP A 101 2.17 -7.48 6.78
N PHE A 102 3.36 -6.89 6.81
CA PHE A 102 3.55 -5.45 6.83
C PHE A 102 4.92 -5.05 6.28
N ALA A 103 4.94 -4.10 5.34
CA ALA A 103 6.17 -3.57 4.76
C ALA A 103 6.06 -2.09 4.40
N GLN A 104 7.22 -1.46 4.26
CA GLN A 104 7.34 -0.05 3.97
C GLN A 104 8.51 0.23 3.02
N GLY A 105 8.39 1.27 2.22
CA GLY A 105 9.42 1.68 1.29
C GLY A 105 9.28 3.13 0.87
N GLY A 106 10.15 3.56 -0.03
CA GLY A 106 10.08 4.89 -0.60
C GLY A 106 11.00 5.05 -1.80
N THR A 107 10.80 6.15 -2.51
CA THR A 107 11.55 6.56 -3.69
C THR A 107 11.82 8.06 -3.66
N SER A 108 12.92 8.50 -4.26
CA SER A 108 13.20 9.90 -4.57
C SER A 108 12.65 10.34 -5.93
N HIS A 109 11.84 9.48 -6.59
CA HIS A 109 11.24 9.73 -7.89
C HIS A 109 9.71 9.74 -7.81
N PRO A 110 9.09 10.75 -7.17
CA PRO A 110 7.64 10.82 -7.00
C PRO A 110 6.88 10.85 -8.33
N SER A 111 7.48 11.37 -9.40
CA SER A 111 6.90 11.38 -10.75
C SER A 111 6.65 9.99 -11.34
N ARG A 112 7.30 8.95 -10.83
CA ARG A 112 7.12 7.56 -11.29
C ARG A 112 5.96 6.84 -10.59
N VAL A 113 5.43 7.41 -9.50
CA VAL A 113 4.40 6.77 -8.68
C VAL A 113 3.14 6.49 -9.50
N GLU A 114 2.70 7.44 -10.32
CA GLU A 114 1.45 7.31 -11.09
C GLU A 114 1.45 6.09 -12.02
N GLY A 115 2.57 5.90 -12.74
CA GLY A 115 2.72 4.77 -13.66
C GLY A 115 2.73 3.41 -12.94
N VAL A 116 3.25 3.37 -11.71
CA VAL A 116 3.25 2.15 -10.88
C VAL A 116 1.89 1.94 -10.23
N TRP A 117 1.19 3.00 -9.85
CA TRP A 117 -0.12 2.94 -9.21
C TRP A 117 -1.18 2.26 -10.10
N ALA A 118 -1.12 2.52 -11.40
CA ALA A 118 -1.97 1.86 -12.40
C ALA A 118 -1.66 0.35 -12.55
N ARG A 119 -0.46 -0.09 -12.16
CA ARG A 119 0.03 -1.46 -12.31
C ARG A 119 -0.19 -2.35 -11.08
N LEU A 120 -0.75 -1.81 -10.00
CA LEU A 120 -0.97 -2.57 -8.76
C LEU A 120 -1.77 -3.89 -8.98
N PRO A 121 -2.86 -3.91 -9.78
CA PRO A 121 -3.57 -5.16 -10.06
C PRO A 121 -2.67 -6.23 -10.72
N GLN A 122 -1.85 -5.83 -11.70
CA GLN A 122 -0.95 -6.74 -12.41
C GLN A 122 0.15 -7.29 -11.49
N ILE A 123 0.66 -6.47 -10.58
CA ILE A 123 1.62 -6.93 -9.58
C ILE A 123 0.97 -7.97 -8.65
N ILE A 124 -0.26 -7.72 -8.20
CA ILE A 124 -1.01 -8.70 -7.38
C ILE A 124 -1.18 -10.02 -8.15
N THR A 125 -1.60 -9.97 -9.42
CA THR A 125 -1.75 -11.17 -10.26
C THR A 125 -0.43 -11.93 -10.38
N ALA A 126 0.68 -11.24 -10.66
CA ALA A 126 1.99 -11.87 -10.78
C ALA A 126 2.45 -12.52 -9.46
N LEU A 127 2.17 -11.90 -8.32
CA LEU A 127 2.48 -12.46 -7.00
C LEU A 127 1.64 -13.71 -6.71
N THR A 128 0.33 -13.69 -7.02
CA THR A 128 -0.53 -14.86 -6.82
C THR A 128 -0.16 -16.03 -7.73
N ASP A 129 0.30 -15.77 -8.95
CA ASP A 129 0.73 -16.81 -9.89
C ASP A 129 2.07 -17.44 -9.49
N SER A 130 2.95 -16.64 -8.87
CA SER A 130 4.27 -17.09 -8.41
C SER A 130 4.21 -17.79 -7.04
N TYR A 131 3.16 -17.52 -6.25
CA TYR A 131 2.89 -18.14 -4.96
C TYR A 131 1.48 -18.77 -4.93
N PRO A 132 1.22 -19.82 -5.73
CA PRO A 132 0.02 -20.62 -5.54
C PRO A 132 0.14 -21.20 -4.12
N GLY A 133 -0.78 -20.80 -3.24
CA GLY A 133 -0.70 -21.03 -1.80
C GLY A 133 -0.11 -22.40 -1.47
N ARG A 134 0.96 -22.42 -0.67
CA ARG A 134 1.35 -23.65 0.02
C ARG A 134 0.22 -23.97 1.00
N SER A 135 -0.74 -24.73 0.51
CA SER A 135 -1.70 -25.53 1.28
C SER A 135 -0.97 -26.34 2.35
#